data_AF-A0A100Y6K5-F1
#
_entry.id   AF-A0A100Y6K5-F1
#
_cell.length_a   1.000
_cell.length_b   1.000
_cell.length_c   1.000
_cell.angle_alpha   90.00
_cell.angle_beta   90.00
_cell.angle_gamma   90.00
#
_symmetry.space_group_name_H-M   'P 1'
#
loop_
_entity.id
_entity.type
_entity.pdbx_description
1 polymer ?
#
loop_
_entity_poly.entity_id
_entity_poly.type
_entity_poly.pdbx_seq_one_letter_code
_entity_poly.pdbx_strand_id
1 'polypeptide(L)' 'MSKVPEGFHYVRGHIRRNPKPGSGKRMSGWMIAGLAAGVWLWGQVFGFGETTTNTTPPAQPQPAISTPAAR' A
#
# COMPACT_ATOMS: atom_id res chain seq x y z
N MET A 1 -13.85 -45.95 -20.96
CA MET A 1 -13.28 -44.59 -20.81
C MET A 1 -12.80 -44.46 -19.38
N SER A 2 -11.53 -44.11 -19.15
CA SER A 2 -11.04 -43.82 -17.80
C SER A 2 -11.79 -42.61 -17.23
N LYS A 3 -12.32 -42.74 -16.02
CA LYS A 3 -13.07 -41.68 -15.36
C LYS A 3 -12.12 -40.50 -15.09
N VAL A 4 -12.53 -39.30 -15.49
CA VAL A 4 -11.75 -38.08 -15.26
C VAL A 4 -11.69 -37.82 -13.74
N PRO A 5 -10.50 -37.56 -13.15
CA PRO A 5 -10.37 -37.22 -11.74
C PRO A 5 -11.14 -35.94 -11.38
N GLU A 6 -11.64 -35.87 -10.15
CA GLU A 6 -12.38 -34.71 -9.65
C GLU A 6 -11.54 -33.43 -9.72
N GLY A 7 -12.14 -32.33 -10.19
CA GLY A 7 -11.45 -31.04 -10.39
C GLY A 7 -10.68 -30.90 -11.71
N PHE A 8 -10.84 -31.86 -12.63
CA PHE A 8 -10.28 -31.82 -13.98
C PHE A 8 -11.36 -31.96 -15.05
N HIS A 9 -11.11 -31.43 -16.24
CA HIS A 9 -11.97 -31.54 -17.41
C HIS A 9 -11.17 -32.10 -18.60
N TYR A 10 -11.83 -32.92 -19.42
CA TYR A 10 -11.22 -33.52 -20.61
C TYR A 10 -11.38 -32.60 -21.83
N VAL A 11 -10.29 -32.30 -22.53
CA VAL A 11 -10.27 -31.45 -23.73
C VAL A 11 -9.43 -32.11 -24.81
N ARG A 12 -10.03 -32.44 -25.96
CA ARG A 12 -9.34 -32.85 -27.22
C ARG A 12 -8.08 -33.73 -26.99
N GLY A 13 -8.20 -34.79 -26.20
CA GLY A 13 -7.11 -35.77 -26.01
C GLY A 13 -6.34 -35.67 -24.69
N HIS A 14 -6.48 -34.60 -23.91
CA HIS A 14 -5.78 -34.46 -22.62
C HIS A 14 -6.67 -33.91 -21.49
N ILE A 15 -6.26 -34.18 -20.26
CA ILE A 15 -6.95 -33.77 -19.05
C ILE A 15 -6.35 -32.42 -18.59
N ARG A 16 -7.19 -31.38 -18.49
CA ARG A 16 -6.81 -30.06 -17.97
C ARG A 16 -7.39 -29.84 -16.58
N ARG A 17 -6.65 -29.12 -15.72
CA ARG A 17 -7.12 -28.74 -14.39
C ARG A 17 -8.17 -27.62 -14.50
N ASN A 18 -9.23 -27.71 -13.72
CA ASN A 18 -10.17 -26.59 -13.63
C ASN A 18 -9.47 -25.36 -13.04
N PRO A 19 -9.73 -24.15 -13.56
CA PRO A 19 -9.27 -22.93 -12.91
C PRO A 19 -9.76 -22.96 -11.46
N LYS A 20 -8.83 -22.84 -10.50
CA LYS A 20 -9.19 -22.82 -9.08
C LYS A 20 -10.09 -21.60 -8.81
N PRO A 21 -11.22 -21.76 -8.10
CA PRO A 21 -12.08 -20.63 -7.72
C PRO A 21 -11.35 -19.58 -6.84
N GLY A 22 -10.18 -19.93 -6.29
CA GLY A 22 -9.36 -19.05 -5.44
C GLY A 22 -8.45 -18.05 -6.17
N SER A 23 -8.37 -18.07 -7.50
CA SER A 23 -7.73 -16.96 -8.23
C SER A 23 -8.77 -15.85 -8.46
N GLY A 24 -9.33 -15.32 -7.37
CA GLY A 24 -10.18 -14.14 -7.42
C GLY A 24 -9.47 -13.05 -8.22
N LYS A 25 -10.20 -12.38 -9.10
CA LYS A 25 -9.69 -11.33 -10.00
C LYS A 25 -8.88 -10.34 -9.16
N ARG A 26 -7.55 -10.44 -9.24
CA ARG A 26 -6.65 -9.61 -8.43
C ARG A 26 -6.94 -8.16 -8.80
N MET A 27 -7.26 -7.36 -7.80
CA MET A 27 -7.46 -5.93 -8.00
C MET A 27 -6.18 -5.37 -8.63
N SER A 28 -6.30 -4.57 -9.70
CA SER A 28 -5.13 -3.98 -10.36
C SER A 28 -4.30 -3.24 -9.31
N GLY A 29 -2.97 -3.41 -9.33
CA GLY A 29 -2.08 -2.71 -8.40
C GLY A 29 -2.30 -1.20 -8.43
N TRP A 30 -2.68 -0.65 -9.58
CA TRP A 30 -3.05 0.75 -9.76
C TRP A 30 -4.33 1.15 -9.03
N MET A 31 -5.30 0.24 -8.92
CA MET A 31 -6.52 0.50 -8.14
C MET A 31 -6.20 0.57 -6.65
N ILE A 32 -5.32 -0.31 -6.16
CA ILE A 32 -4.83 -0.28 -4.77
C ILE A 32 -4.07 1.02 -4.49
N ALA A 33 -3.16 1.41 -5.40
CA ALA A 33 -2.42 2.67 -5.29
C ALA A 33 -3.34 3.89 -5.28
N GLY A 34 -4.36 3.92 -6.14
CA GLY A 34 -5.35 5.00 -6.17
C GLY A 34 -6.16 5.10 -4.87
N LEU A 35 -6.58 3.96 -4.32
CA LEU A 35 -7.27 3.94 -3.02
C LEU A 35 -6.36 4.44 -1.88
N ALA A 36 -5.11 4.00 -1.84
CA ALA A 36 -4.14 4.43 -0.84
C ALA A 36 -3.86 5.94 -0.93
N ALA A 37 -3.67 6.46 -2.13
CA ALA A 37 -3.47 7.89 -2.38
C ALA A 37 -4.70 8.72 -1.97
N GLY A 38 -5.91 8.23 -2.27
CA GLY A 38 -7.15 8.88 -1.87
C GLY A 38 -7.31 8.96 -0.35
N VAL A 39 -7.03 7.87 0.36
CA VAL A 39 -7.06 7.85 1.84
C VAL A 39 -5.99 8.79 2.41
N TRP A 40 -4.78 8.78 1.87
CA TRP A 40 -3.71 9.69 2.30
C TRP A 40 -4.09 11.17 2.11
N LEU A 41 -4.62 11.53 0.94
CA LEU A 41 -5.07 12.89 0.66
C LEU A 41 -6.24 13.31 1.55
N TRP A 42 -7.18 12.41 1.82
CA TRP A 42 -8.28 12.65 2.75
C TRP A 42 -7.77 13.02 4.16
N GLY A 43 -6.76 12.30 4.63
CA GLY A 43 -6.07 12.60 5.87
C GLY A 43 -5.41 13.96 5.94
N GLN A 44 -4.87 14.44 4.82
CA GLN A 44 -4.30 15.79 4.73
C GLN A 44 -5.39 16.87 4.75
N VAL A 45 -6.53 16.63 4.08
CA VAL A 45 -7.60 17.63 3.93
C VAL A 45 -8.49 17.75 5.17
N PHE A 46 -8.88 16.63 5.77
CA PHE A 46 -9.84 16.61 6.89
C PHE A 46 -9.18 16.35 8.25
N GLY A 47 -7.91 15.98 8.25
CA GLY A 47 -7.22 15.48 9.44
C GLY A 47 -7.61 14.03 9.75
N PHE A 48 -6.61 13.19 10.00
CA PHE A 48 -6.85 11.96 10.75
C PHE A 48 -6.94 12.37 12.22
N GLY A 49 -8.08 12.11 12.87
CA GLY A 49 -8.33 12.49 14.26
C GLY A 49 -7.09 12.35 15.13
N GLU A 50 -6.73 13.44 15.78
CA GLU A 50 -5.48 13.73 16.48
C GLU A 50 -4.97 12.55 17.33
N THR A 51 -4.19 11.64 16.71
CA THR A 51 -3.30 10.76 17.44
C THR A 51 -1.91 11.34 17.30
N THR A 52 -1.56 12.17 18.27
CA THR A 52 -0.22 12.69 18.59
C THR A 52 0.91 11.79 18.08
N THR A 53 1.33 11.99 16.83
CA THR A 53 2.57 11.43 16.31
C THR A 53 3.56 12.57 16.24
N ASN A 54 4.23 12.79 17.37
CA ASN A 54 5.55 13.40 17.49
C ASN A 54 5.89 14.40 16.39
N THR A 55 5.31 15.59 16.46
CA THR A 55 5.88 16.78 15.83
C THR A 55 7.29 16.93 16.40
N THR A 56 8.32 16.52 15.66
CA THR A 56 9.68 16.98 15.92
C THR A 56 9.61 18.50 15.96
N PRO A 57 9.96 19.16 17.08
CA PRO A 57 9.95 20.61 17.13
C PRO A 57 10.82 21.13 15.98
N PRO A 58 10.38 22.16 15.23
CA PRO A 58 11.26 22.78 14.24
C PRO A 58 12.57 23.16 14.94
N ALA A 59 13.71 22.77 14.38
CA ALA A 59 15.01 23.10 14.94
C ALA A 59 15.09 24.62 15.09
N GLN A 60 14.99 25.10 16.33
CA GLN A 60 15.08 26.52 16.64
C GLN A 60 16.47 26.99 16.19
N PRO A 61 16.59 27.97 15.29
CA PRO A 61 17.91 28.46 14.88
C PRO A 61 18.60 29.05 16.12
N GLN A 62 19.70 28.43 16.51
CA GLN A 62 20.49 28.85 17.65
C GLN A 62 21.12 30.22 17.33
N PRO A 63 20.84 31.28 18.09
CA PRO A 63 21.42 32.59 17.81
C PRO A 63 22.95 32.47 17.97
N ALA A 64 23.67 32.72 16.88
CA ALA A 64 25.12 32.75 16.88
C ALA A 64 25.59 33.92 17.76
N ILE A 65 26.12 33.61 18.93
CA ILE A 65 26.68 34.59 19.85
C ILE A 65 27.91 35.17 19.16
N SER A 66 27.80 36.42 18.70
CA SER A 66 28.93 37.18 18.17
C SER A 66 29.69 37.75 19.36
N THR A 67 30.85 37.18 19.71
CA THR A 67 31.76 37.73 20.71
C THR A 67 32.50 38.94 20.11
N PRO A 68 32.36 40.16 20.67
CA PRO A 68 33.17 41.28 20.21
C PRO A 68 34.62 41.10 20.66
N ALA A 69 35.56 41.33 19.75
CA ALA A 69 36.99 41.29 20.04
C ALA A 69 37.34 42.43 21.02
N ALA A 70 37.84 42.07 22.20
CA ALA A 70 38.40 43.04 23.14
C ALA A 70 39.66 43.65 22.51
N ARG A 71 39.74 44.99 22.54
CA ARG A 71 40.88 45.78 22.09
C ARG A 71 41.76 46.14 23.28
#